data_AF-A0A5C3MVA2-F1
#
_entry.id   AF-A0A5C3MVA2-F1
#
_cell.length_a   1.000
_cell.length_b   1.000
_cell.length_c   1.000
_cell.angle_alpha   90.00
_cell.angle_beta   90.00
_cell.angle_gamma   90.00
#
_symmetry.space_group_name_H-M   'P 1'
#
loop_
_entity.id
_entity.type
_entity.pdbx_description
1 polymer ?
#
loop_
_entity_poly.entity_id
_entity_poly.type
_entity_poly.pdbx_seq_one_letter_code
_entity_poly.pdbx_strand_id
1 'polypeptide(L)'
;MENEGARLRGRTGTWQFVSHSLLQDPSKMHTLQDDLESSFWTLLYTSLHLIPCSLSREDVAYMLRTVFDEAKWDDRIGSYVGGIEKYIMITYGKYLQRGILSGTSGIVFVAQPLNELLRSIRRLFLCWYMRIYDIGEDLSDIVRSESDKLLTSEAIIQLFKDAYTNPGWSHEIADRQEGLVPETGHDGSSKRPNAEVGEQWRKTQRISRASDATSSRLEMLDE
;
A
#
# COMPACT_ATOMS: atom_id res chain seq x y z
N MET A 1 31.03 -0.69 14.11
CA MET A 1 30.88 -1.64 12.97
C MET A 1 29.58 -1.26 12.28
N GLU A 2 29.70 -1.06 10.97
CA GLU A 2 28.67 -0.82 9.93
C GLU A 2 27.34 -0.16 10.33
N ASN A 3 27.31 1.15 10.08
CA ASN A 3 26.13 1.93 9.77
C ASN A 3 25.68 1.59 8.34
N GLU A 4 24.93 0.52 8.16
CA GLU A 4 24.18 0.29 6.94
C GLU A 4 22.73 0.72 7.16
N GLY A 5 22.33 1.80 6.49
CA GLY A 5 20.97 1.96 6.00
C GLY A 5 20.67 0.87 4.97
N ALA A 6 20.75 -0.40 5.40
CA ALA A 6 20.42 -1.56 4.62
C ALA A 6 18.92 -1.50 4.37
N ARG A 7 18.56 -0.99 3.19
CA ARG A 7 17.35 -1.46 2.50
C ARG A 7 17.35 -2.97 2.68
N LEU A 8 16.41 -3.51 3.47
CA LEU A 8 16.22 -4.95 3.62
C LEU A 8 16.23 -5.54 2.20
N ARG A 9 17.28 -6.31 1.87
CA ARG A 9 17.45 -6.94 0.56
C ARG A 9 16.18 -7.74 0.29
N GLY A 10 15.30 -7.23 -0.58
CA GLY A 10 14.02 -7.88 -0.91
C GLY A 10 12.79 -6.97 -0.88
N ARG A 11 12.83 -5.80 -0.22
CA ARG A 11 11.68 -4.87 -0.24
C ARG A 11 11.78 -3.90 -1.42
N THR A 12 11.41 -4.39 -2.59
CA THR A 12 11.09 -3.55 -3.76
C THR A 12 9.59 -3.29 -3.77
N GLY A 13 9.17 -2.07 -3.43
CA GLY A 13 7.75 -1.67 -3.41
C GLY A 13 7.48 -0.50 -2.45
N THR A 14 6.43 0.27 -2.73
CA THR A 14 5.93 1.31 -1.82
C THR A 14 5.13 0.66 -0.70
N TRP A 15 5.46 0.92 0.58
CA TRP A 15 4.85 0.32 1.78
C TRP A 15 3.33 0.14 1.68
N GLN A 16 2.66 1.18 1.19
CA GLN A 16 1.21 1.27 1.02
C GLN A 16 0.61 0.14 0.17
N PHE A 17 1.35 -0.41 -0.79
CA PHE A 17 0.83 -1.41 -1.73
C PHE A 17 1.31 -2.83 -1.42
N VAL A 18 2.24 -3.01 -0.48
CA VAL A 18 2.75 -4.34 -0.13
C VAL A 18 1.63 -5.23 0.43
N SER A 19 1.64 -6.53 0.08
CA SER A 19 0.68 -7.51 0.59
C SER A 19 0.73 -7.63 2.11
N HIS A 20 -0.38 -8.06 2.73
CA HIS A 20 -0.42 -8.34 4.17
C HIS A 20 0.70 -9.29 4.61
N SER A 21 0.88 -10.39 3.88
CA SER A 21 1.84 -11.44 4.26
C SER A 21 3.28 -10.93 4.29
N LEU A 22 3.68 -10.09 3.32
CA LEU A 22 5.00 -9.46 3.28
C LEU A 22 5.15 -8.34 4.32
N LEU A 23 4.05 -7.68 4.71
CA LEU A 23 4.07 -6.70 5.79
C LEU A 23 4.19 -7.34 7.18
N GLN A 24 3.64 -8.54 7.39
CA GLN A 24 3.73 -9.26 8.66
C GLN A 24 5.07 -9.98 8.83
N ASP A 25 5.58 -10.60 7.77
CA ASP A 25 6.83 -11.33 7.79
C ASP A 25 7.82 -10.71 6.79
N PRO A 26 8.71 -9.82 7.24
CA PRO A 26 9.74 -9.21 6.39
C PRO A 26 10.74 -10.22 5.79
N SER A 27 10.78 -11.46 6.29
CA SER A 27 11.65 -12.52 5.78
C SER A 27 10.98 -13.41 4.73
N LYS A 28 9.66 -13.28 4.56
CA LYS A 28 8.88 -14.06 3.59
C LYS A 28 9.40 -13.81 2.17
N MET A 29 9.54 -14.91 1.42
CA MET A 29 9.81 -14.82 -0.01
C MET A 29 8.61 -14.26 -0.77
N HIS A 30 8.89 -13.32 -1.67
CA HIS A 30 7.90 -12.72 -2.54
C HIS A 30 7.31 -13.79 -3.48
N THR A 31 5.98 -13.91 -3.53
CA THR A 31 5.26 -14.79 -4.46
C THR A 31 4.36 -14.02 -5.42
N LEU A 32 3.91 -14.67 -6.49
CA LEU A 32 2.93 -14.11 -7.43
C LEU A 32 1.68 -13.56 -6.72
N GLN A 33 1.21 -14.23 -5.69
CA GLN A 33 0.00 -13.81 -4.95
C GLN A 33 0.21 -12.47 -4.24
N ASP A 34 1.42 -12.17 -3.78
CA ASP A 34 1.70 -10.86 -3.18
C ASP A 34 1.72 -9.75 -4.24
N ASP A 35 2.25 -10.01 -5.44
CA ASP A 35 2.20 -9.07 -6.58
C ASP A 35 0.75 -8.81 -7.01
N LEU A 36 -0.06 -9.87 -7.08
CA LEU A 36 -1.50 -9.77 -7.36
C LEU A 36 -2.23 -9.00 -6.27
N GLU A 37 -1.92 -9.24 -4.98
CA GLU A 37 -2.52 -8.49 -3.87
C GLU A 37 -2.10 -7.02 -3.91
N SER A 38 -0.86 -6.75 -4.30
CA SER A 38 -0.34 -5.38 -4.49
C SER A 38 -1.10 -4.63 -5.58
N SER A 39 -1.50 -5.32 -6.66
CA SER A 39 -2.35 -4.74 -7.71
C SER A 39 -3.74 -4.36 -7.19
N PHE A 40 -4.33 -5.17 -6.30
CA PHE A 40 -5.59 -4.86 -5.64
C PHE A 40 -5.50 -3.62 -4.76
N TRP A 41 -4.45 -3.52 -3.93
CA TRP A 41 -4.20 -2.34 -3.10
C TRP A 41 -3.97 -1.09 -3.94
N THR A 42 -3.23 -1.21 -5.03
CA THR A 42 -3.01 -0.10 -5.97
C THR A 42 -4.31 0.38 -6.61
N LEU A 43 -5.15 -0.55 -7.08
CA LEU A 43 -6.46 -0.24 -7.66
C LEU A 43 -7.35 0.49 -6.66
N LEU A 44 -7.47 -0.03 -5.43
CA LEU A 44 -8.31 0.57 -4.40
C LEU A 44 -7.79 1.95 -4.00
N TYR A 45 -6.49 2.09 -3.74
CA TYR A 45 -5.88 3.37 -3.39
C TYR A 45 -6.15 4.43 -4.46
N THR A 46 -5.91 4.07 -5.72
CA THR A 46 -6.12 4.98 -6.86
C THR A 46 -7.59 5.35 -6.99
N SER A 47 -8.49 4.38 -6.82
CA SER A 47 -9.93 4.62 -6.87
C SER A 47 -10.40 5.59 -5.79
N LEU A 48 -9.90 5.45 -4.56
CA LEU A 48 -10.21 6.36 -3.45
C LEU A 48 -9.78 7.81 -3.71
N HIS A 49 -8.75 8.02 -4.53
CA HIS A 49 -8.26 9.36 -4.87
C HIS A 49 -8.98 9.96 -6.08
N LEU A 50 -9.34 9.14 -7.07
CA LEU A 50 -9.77 9.62 -8.38
C LEU A 50 -11.26 9.47 -8.64
N ILE A 51 -11.93 8.52 -7.97
CA ILE A 51 -13.31 8.16 -8.28
C ILE A 51 -14.19 8.52 -7.07
N PRO A 52 -15.23 9.35 -7.25
CA PRO A 52 -16.16 9.66 -6.19
C PRO A 52 -16.75 8.39 -5.57
N CYS A 53 -16.81 8.36 -4.23
CA CYS A 53 -17.37 7.24 -3.48
C CYS A 53 -18.28 7.71 -2.35
N SER A 54 -18.97 6.77 -1.72
CA SER A 54 -19.93 7.01 -0.63
C SER A 54 -19.31 7.53 0.68
N LEU A 55 -17.99 7.56 0.80
CA LEU A 55 -17.30 7.99 2.01
C LEU A 55 -17.12 9.51 2.08
N SER A 56 -17.13 10.05 3.31
CA SER A 56 -16.70 11.43 3.54
C SER A 56 -15.18 11.57 3.29
N ARG A 57 -14.71 12.81 3.09
CA ARG A 57 -13.27 13.08 2.93
C ARG A 57 -12.49 12.63 4.17
N GLU A 58 -13.06 12.84 5.35
CA GLU A 58 -12.50 12.45 6.64
C GLU A 58 -12.38 10.93 6.75
N ASP A 59 -13.40 10.18 6.31
CA ASP A 59 -13.38 8.72 6.30
C ASP A 59 -12.37 8.15 5.31
N VAL A 60 -12.24 8.77 4.12
CA VAL A 60 -11.19 8.40 3.16
C VAL A 60 -9.81 8.64 3.77
N ALA A 61 -9.57 9.81 4.35
CA ALA A 61 -8.29 10.13 4.99
C ALA A 61 -7.97 9.19 6.16
N TYR A 62 -8.98 8.86 6.98
CA TYR A 62 -8.85 7.88 8.05
C TYR A 62 -8.45 6.51 7.50
N MET A 63 -9.13 6.03 6.45
CA MET A 63 -8.84 4.75 5.81
C MET A 63 -7.43 4.71 5.20
N LEU A 64 -7.03 5.76 4.48
CA LEU A 64 -5.68 5.84 3.91
C LEU A 64 -4.63 5.69 5.01
N ARG A 65 -4.79 6.42 6.12
CA ARG A 65 -3.90 6.31 7.27
C ARG A 65 -3.92 4.93 7.93
N THR A 66 -5.10 4.37 8.20
CA THR A 66 -5.20 3.13 8.99
C THR A 66 -4.94 1.87 8.19
N VAL A 67 -5.19 1.86 6.88
CA VAL A 67 -5.02 0.66 6.03
C VAL A 67 -3.72 0.72 5.24
N PHE A 68 -3.39 1.86 4.64
CA PHE A 68 -2.25 1.98 3.73
C PHE A 68 -0.97 2.42 4.45
N ASP A 69 -1.07 3.30 5.45
CA ASP A 69 0.09 3.78 6.22
C ASP A 69 0.31 3.03 7.55
N GLU A 70 -0.42 1.93 7.77
CA GLU A 70 -0.28 1.11 8.97
C GLU A 70 1.16 0.57 9.08
N ALA A 71 1.90 1.02 10.10
CA ALA A 71 3.24 0.55 10.40
C ALA A 71 3.47 0.56 11.92
N LYS A 72 4.06 -0.52 12.43
CA LYS A 72 4.53 -0.63 13.81
C LYS A 72 5.91 -1.25 13.84
N TRP A 73 6.76 -0.78 14.75
CA TRP A 73 8.04 -1.44 15.02
C TRP A 73 7.77 -2.73 15.81
N ASP A 74 8.40 -3.82 15.40
CA ASP A 74 8.38 -5.10 16.13
C ASP A 74 9.80 -5.40 16.65
N ASP A 75 9.98 -5.35 17.97
CA ASP A 75 11.27 -5.59 18.63
C ASP A 75 11.79 -7.02 18.46
N ARG A 76 10.89 -8.01 18.26
CA ARG A 76 11.29 -9.41 18.10
C ARG A 76 11.86 -9.65 16.71
N ILE A 77 11.30 -8.97 15.71
CA ILE A 77 11.74 -9.05 14.31
C ILE A 77 12.86 -8.03 14.02
N GLY A 78 12.94 -6.94 14.80
CA GLY A 78 13.87 -5.84 14.58
C GLY A 78 13.54 -5.05 13.31
N SER A 79 12.26 -4.92 12.97
CA SER A 79 11.80 -4.30 11.72
C SER A 79 10.40 -3.70 11.86
N TYR A 80 10.02 -2.85 10.91
CA TYR A 80 8.65 -2.40 10.77
C TYR A 80 7.78 -3.46 10.09
N VAL A 81 6.65 -3.75 10.74
CA VAL A 81 5.58 -4.63 10.28
C VAL A 81 4.25 -3.88 10.17
N GLY A 82 3.26 -4.47 9.48
CA GLY A 82 1.94 -3.86 9.33
C GLY A 82 0.95 -4.76 8.60
N GLY A 83 -0.11 -4.18 8.04
CA GLY A 83 -1.08 -4.89 7.23
C GLY A 83 -2.16 -5.64 8.02
N ILE A 84 -2.30 -5.44 9.33
CA ILE A 84 -3.41 -6.01 10.10
C ILE A 84 -4.74 -5.51 9.53
N GLU A 85 -4.82 -4.22 9.21
CA GLU A 85 -6.04 -3.63 8.66
C GLU A 85 -6.32 -4.12 7.25
N LYS A 86 -5.29 -4.39 6.44
CA LYS A 86 -5.41 -5.06 5.15
C LYS A 86 -5.99 -6.47 5.27
N TYR A 87 -5.48 -7.26 6.22
CA TYR A 87 -6.02 -8.58 6.54
C TYR A 87 -7.48 -8.50 6.96
N ILE A 88 -7.83 -7.57 7.85
CA ILE A 88 -9.20 -7.38 8.31
C ILE A 88 -10.13 -6.98 7.15
N MET A 89 -9.66 -6.14 6.24
CA MET A 89 -10.41 -5.73 5.05
C MET A 89 -10.71 -6.91 4.12
N ILE A 90 -9.71 -7.76 3.86
CA ILE A 90 -9.87 -8.95 3.03
C ILE A 90 -10.78 -9.97 3.72
N THR A 91 -10.51 -10.30 4.98
CA THR A 91 -11.23 -11.37 5.71
C THR A 91 -12.64 -10.98 6.10
N TYR A 92 -12.82 -9.88 6.83
CA TYR A 92 -14.11 -9.46 7.37
C TYR A 92 -14.86 -8.49 6.47
N GLY A 93 -14.23 -8.00 5.40
CA GLY A 93 -14.89 -7.05 4.50
C GLY A 93 -15.08 -5.68 5.15
N LYS A 94 -14.28 -5.34 6.17
CA LYS A 94 -14.27 -4.01 6.79
C LYS A 94 -14.16 -2.96 5.68
N TYR A 95 -15.04 -1.96 5.69
CA TYR A 95 -15.22 -0.96 4.62
C TYR A 95 -15.71 -1.47 3.26
N LEU A 96 -15.40 -2.69 2.83
CA LEU A 96 -15.83 -3.18 1.49
C LEU A 96 -17.21 -3.83 1.48
N GLN A 97 -17.74 -4.18 2.65
CA GLN A 97 -19.07 -4.75 2.81
C GLN A 97 -19.87 -3.93 3.82
N ARG A 98 -21.20 -3.96 3.66
CA ARG A 98 -22.09 -3.41 4.66
C ARG A 98 -21.96 -4.23 5.94
N GLY A 99 -21.52 -3.58 7.02
CA GLY A 99 -21.50 -4.20 8.34
C GLY A 99 -22.94 -4.34 8.84
N ILE A 100 -23.45 -5.57 8.90
CA ILE A 100 -24.82 -5.85 9.37
C ILE A 100 -24.99 -5.37 10.82
N LEU A 101 -23.96 -5.54 11.65
CA LEU A 101 -23.98 -5.21 13.08
C LEU A 101 -23.61 -3.75 13.38
N SER A 102 -22.67 -3.17 12.63
CA SER A 102 -22.20 -1.79 12.84
C SER A 102 -23.05 -0.75 12.11
N GLY A 103 -23.93 -1.17 11.20
CA GLY A 103 -24.71 -0.27 10.35
C GLY A 103 -23.87 0.53 9.33
N THR A 104 -22.54 0.39 9.35
CA THR A 104 -21.64 1.06 8.42
C THR A 104 -21.84 0.52 7.01
N SER A 105 -22.23 1.41 6.11
CA SER A 105 -22.24 1.15 4.66
C SER A 105 -20.82 0.87 4.18
N GLY A 106 -20.69 -0.07 3.25
CA GLY A 106 -19.43 -0.25 2.55
C GLY A 106 -19.13 0.93 1.62
N ILE A 107 -17.89 1.05 1.18
CA ILE A 107 -17.46 1.93 0.10
C ILE A 107 -18.24 1.53 -1.14
N VAL A 108 -18.89 2.52 -1.74
CA VAL A 108 -19.55 2.37 -3.04
C VAL A 108 -19.03 3.49 -3.93
N PHE A 109 -18.28 3.12 -4.96
CA PHE A 109 -17.87 4.04 -6.01
C PHE A 109 -19.03 4.30 -6.96
N VAL A 110 -19.04 5.48 -7.58
CA VAL A 110 -20.05 5.80 -8.62
C VAL A 110 -20.00 4.84 -9.81
N ALA A 111 -18.83 4.27 -10.12
CA ALA A 111 -18.64 3.28 -11.16
C ALA A 111 -19.05 1.88 -10.66
N GLN A 112 -20.23 1.38 -11.08
CA GLN A 112 -20.72 0.06 -10.68
C GLN A 112 -19.75 -1.10 -11.00
N PRO A 113 -19.13 -1.17 -12.20
CA PRO A 113 -18.26 -2.31 -12.49
C PRO A 113 -16.97 -2.29 -11.64
N LEU A 114 -16.57 -1.15 -11.07
CA LEU A 114 -15.44 -1.08 -10.13
C LEU A 114 -15.80 -1.73 -8.80
N ASN A 115 -17.02 -1.50 -8.31
CA ASN A 115 -17.50 -2.14 -7.08
C ASN A 115 -17.53 -3.67 -7.24
N GLU A 116 -18.01 -4.17 -8.39
CA GLU A 116 -18.01 -5.60 -8.71
C GLU A 116 -16.59 -6.17 -8.83
N LEU A 117 -15.67 -5.44 -9.49
CA LEU A 117 -14.27 -5.81 -9.62
C LEU A 117 -13.60 -5.96 -8.24
N LEU A 118 -13.70 -4.93 -7.39
CA LEU A 118 -13.11 -4.95 -6.05
C LEU A 118 -13.68 -6.08 -5.18
N ARG A 119 -15.00 -6.32 -5.26
CA ARG A 119 -15.64 -7.41 -4.53
C ARG A 119 -15.16 -8.78 -5.00
N SER A 120 -15.02 -8.96 -6.32
CA SER A 120 -14.61 -10.23 -6.93
C SER A 120 -13.14 -10.54 -6.63
N ILE A 121 -12.24 -9.57 -6.78
CA ILE A 121 -10.82 -9.75 -6.43
C ILE A 121 -10.67 -10.02 -4.94
N ARG A 122 -11.37 -9.28 -4.07
CA ARG A 122 -11.36 -9.56 -2.62
C ARG A 122 -11.78 -10.99 -2.32
N ARG A 123 -12.82 -11.51 -2.98
CA ARG A 123 -13.30 -12.89 -2.77
C ARG A 123 -12.20 -13.91 -3.05
N LEU A 124 -11.41 -13.71 -4.11
CA LEU A 124 -10.26 -14.58 -4.41
C LEU A 124 -9.24 -14.56 -3.26
N PHE A 125 -8.87 -13.38 -2.77
CA PHE A 125 -7.93 -13.26 -1.65
C PHE A 125 -8.48 -13.78 -0.33
N LEU A 126 -9.79 -13.66 -0.08
CA LEU A 126 -10.44 -14.28 1.07
C LEU A 126 -10.27 -15.80 1.04
N CYS A 127 -10.57 -16.44 -0.10
CA CYS A 127 -10.40 -17.88 -0.26
C CYS A 127 -8.92 -18.28 -0.15
N TRP A 128 -8.00 -17.47 -0.67
CA TRP A 128 -6.56 -17.68 -0.50
C TRP A 128 -6.12 -17.62 0.96
N TYR A 129 -6.58 -16.64 1.73
CA TYR A 129 -6.27 -16.54 3.15
C TYR A 129 -6.82 -17.70 3.95
N MET A 130 -8.07 -18.11 3.68
CA MET A 130 -8.64 -19.32 4.29
C MET A 130 -7.77 -20.55 4.04
N ARG A 131 -7.21 -20.68 2.83
CA ARG A 131 -6.31 -21.76 2.45
C ARG A 131 -4.96 -21.73 3.18
N ILE A 132 -4.27 -20.59 3.19
CA ILE A 132 -2.91 -20.51 3.73
C ILE A 132 -2.85 -20.47 5.26
N TYR A 133 -3.92 -20.01 5.91
CA TYR A 133 -4.03 -19.96 7.38
C TYR A 133 -4.83 -21.14 7.95
N ASP A 134 -5.17 -22.13 7.12
CA ASP A 134 -5.90 -23.34 7.50
C ASP A 134 -7.15 -23.04 8.36
N ILE A 135 -7.88 -22.00 7.96
CA ILE A 135 -9.09 -21.56 8.68
C ILE A 135 -10.22 -22.52 8.25
N GLY A 136 -10.19 -23.73 8.81
CA GLY A 136 -11.15 -24.82 8.60
C GLY A 136 -10.47 -26.08 8.10
N GLU A 137 -10.40 -27.11 8.96
CA GLU A 137 -9.83 -28.46 8.69
C GLU A 137 -10.43 -29.17 7.45
N ASP A 138 -11.51 -28.63 6.88
CA ASP A 138 -12.16 -29.11 5.67
C ASP A 138 -12.53 -27.93 4.74
N LEU A 139 -11.55 -27.40 4.01
CA LEU A 139 -11.79 -26.36 3.01
C LEU A 139 -12.72 -26.91 1.94
N SER A 140 -13.96 -26.38 1.90
CA SER A 140 -14.92 -26.72 0.84
C SER A 140 -14.30 -26.60 -0.56
N ASP A 141 -14.74 -27.45 -1.49
CA ASP A 141 -14.25 -27.44 -2.87
C ASP A 141 -14.38 -26.07 -3.53
N ILE A 142 -15.36 -25.25 -3.11
CA ILE A 142 -15.53 -23.86 -3.54
C ILE A 142 -14.32 -23.01 -3.14
N VAL A 143 -13.89 -23.07 -1.88
CA VAL A 143 -12.75 -22.29 -1.40
C VAL A 143 -11.47 -22.72 -2.10
N ARG A 144 -11.27 -24.02 -2.30
CA ARG A 144 -10.13 -24.56 -3.05
C ARG A 144 -10.12 -24.02 -4.48
N SER A 145 -11.23 -24.20 -5.20
CA SER A 145 -11.39 -23.75 -6.58
C SER A 145 -11.19 -22.24 -6.75
N GLU A 146 -11.73 -21.41 -5.86
CA GLU A 146 -11.53 -19.97 -5.91
C GLU A 146 -10.08 -19.58 -5.58
N SER A 147 -9.44 -20.24 -4.61
CA SER A 147 -8.04 -19.96 -4.26
C SER A 147 -7.06 -20.38 -5.36
N ASP A 148 -7.35 -21.47 -6.09
CA ASP A 148 -6.50 -21.98 -7.18
C ASP A 148 -6.42 -20.98 -8.35
N LYS A 149 -7.42 -20.11 -8.49
CA LYS A 149 -7.40 -19.03 -9.48
C LYS A 149 -6.29 -18.01 -9.26
N LEU A 150 -5.71 -17.95 -8.05
CA LEU A 150 -4.55 -17.10 -7.73
C LEU A 150 -3.21 -17.80 -7.93
N LEU A 151 -3.19 -19.04 -8.43
CA LEU A 151 -1.96 -19.69 -8.88
C LEU A 151 -1.45 -19.12 -10.21
N THR A 152 -2.30 -18.40 -10.95
CA THR A 152 -1.95 -17.63 -12.14
C THR A 152 -2.60 -16.24 -12.08
N SER A 153 -2.26 -15.36 -13.02
CA SER A 153 -2.88 -14.03 -13.14
C SER A 153 -4.18 -14.03 -13.94
N GLU A 154 -4.55 -15.13 -14.60
CA GLU A 154 -5.59 -15.17 -15.62
C GLU A 154 -6.96 -14.74 -15.09
N ALA A 155 -7.34 -15.22 -13.90
CA ALA A 155 -8.63 -14.87 -13.32
C ALA A 155 -8.73 -13.38 -12.99
N ILE A 156 -7.66 -12.78 -12.44
CA ILE A 156 -7.64 -11.34 -12.17
C ILE A 156 -7.68 -10.54 -13.47
N ILE A 157 -6.86 -10.92 -14.46
CA ILE A 157 -6.86 -10.27 -15.78
C ILE A 157 -8.26 -10.32 -16.40
N GLN A 158 -8.95 -11.46 -16.31
CA GLN A 158 -10.30 -11.60 -16.82
C GLN A 158 -11.28 -10.69 -16.07
N LEU A 159 -11.22 -10.62 -14.75
CA LEU A 159 -12.05 -9.69 -13.96
C LEU A 159 -11.84 -8.22 -14.38
N PHE A 160 -10.59 -7.81 -14.63
CA PHE A 160 -10.30 -6.47 -15.16
C PHE A 160 -10.90 -6.25 -16.55
N LYS A 161 -10.78 -7.23 -17.46
CA LYS A 161 -11.38 -7.16 -18.81
C LYS A 161 -12.91 -7.08 -18.74
N ASP A 162 -13.54 -7.86 -17.88
CA ASP A 162 -14.99 -7.88 -17.71
C ASP A 162 -15.48 -6.54 -17.15
N ALA A 163 -14.77 -5.99 -16.17
CA ALA A 163 -15.08 -4.66 -15.62
C ALA A 163 -14.89 -3.55 -16.66
N TYR A 164 -13.82 -3.61 -17.45
CA TYR A 164 -13.51 -2.62 -18.48
C TYR A 164 -14.46 -2.65 -19.67
N THR A 165 -14.95 -3.83 -20.07
CA THR A 165 -15.90 -3.95 -21.19
C THR A 165 -17.36 -3.74 -20.75
N ASN A 166 -17.61 -3.57 -19.45
CA ASN A 166 -18.95 -3.33 -18.93
C ASN A 166 -19.45 -1.93 -19.35
N PRO A 167 -20.65 -1.81 -19.98
CA PRO A 167 -21.21 -0.51 -20.39
C PRO A 167 -21.44 0.48 -19.25
N GLY A 168 -21.50 0.01 -17.99
CA GLY A 168 -21.56 0.85 -16.80
C GLY A 168 -20.22 1.49 -16.43
N TRP A 169 -19.14 1.20 -17.17
CA TRP A 169 -17.88 1.92 -17.08
C TRP A 169 -17.95 3.14 -18.00
N SER A 170 -17.68 4.34 -17.45
CA SER A 170 -17.63 5.54 -18.29
C SER A 170 -16.42 5.44 -19.22
N HIS A 171 -16.68 5.22 -20.51
CA HIS A 171 -15.68 5.40 -21.56
C HIS A 171 -15.54 6.86 -21.99
N GLU A 172 -16.44 7.73 -21.51
CA GLU A 172 -16.25 9.15 -21.56
C GLU A 172 -15.15 9.47 -20.54
N ILE A 173 -13.95 9.71 -21.08
CA ILE A 173 -12.82 10.25 -20.36
C ILE A 173 -13.32 11.59 -19.81
N ALA A 174 -13.67 11.63 -18.53
CA ALA A 174 -13.58 12.89 -17.81
C ALA A 174 -12.09 13.22 -17.82
N ASP A 175 -11.69 13.99 -18.84
CA ASP A 175 -10.36 14.56 -18.92
C ASP A 175 -10.02 15.07 -17.53
N ARG A 176 -8.81 14.74 -17.10
CA ARG A 176 -8.20 15.20 -15.86
C ARG A 176 -8.74 16.58 -15.53
N GLN A 177 -9.24 16.78 -14.30
CA GLN A 177 -9.17 18.12 -13.72
C GLN A 177 -7.69 18.44 -13.48
N GLU A 178 -6.95 18.73 -14.55
CA GLU A 178 -5.70 19.49 -14.50
C GLU A 178 -6.07 20.91 -14.03
N GLY A 179 -6.24 21.06 -12.72
CA GLY A 179 -6.62 22.33 -12.09
C GLY A 179 -6.35 22.39 -10.59
N LEU A 180 -5.73 21.36 -10.00
CA LEU A 180 -5.34 21.38 -8.58
C LEU A 180 -3.91 21.90 -8.34
N VAL A 181 -3.22 22.34 -9.39
CA VAL A 181 -1.96 23.08 -9.24
C VAL A 181 -2.27 24.57 -9.44
N PRO A 182 -2.01 25.45 -8.45
CA PRO A 182 -2.12 26.88 -8.67
C PRO A 182 -1.13 27.29 -9.76
N GLU A 183 -1.64 27.84 -10.86
CA GLU A 183 -0.81 28.58 -11.81
C GLU A 183 -0.27 29.84 -11.12
N THR A 184 0.85 29.68 -10.43
CA THR A 184 1.78 30.78 -10.23
C THR A 184 2.79 30.66 -11.35
N GLY A 185 2.54 31.44 -12.41
CA GLY A 185 3.45 31.56 -13.53
C GLY A 185 4.83 32.03 -13.04
N HIS A 186 5.86 31.32 -13.50
CA HIS A 186 7.07 31.99 -13.89
C HIS A 186 7.62 31.33 -15.14
N ASP A 187 7.58 32.10 -16.23
CA ASP A 187 8.29 31.89 -17.48
C ASP A 187 9.73 31.41 -17.25
N GLY A 188 10.16 30.44 -18.06
CA GLY A 188 11.58 30.14 -18.18
C GLY A 188 11.92 28.74 -18.63
N SER A 189 11.51 28.36 -19.84
CA SER A 189 12.18 27.29 -20.55
C SER A 189 13.63 27.71 -20.84
N SER A 190 14.61 27.03 -20.23
CA SER A 190 15.98 27.04 -20.71
C SER A 190 16.57 25.65 -20.64
N LYS A 191 16.80 25.11 -21.84
CA LYS A 191 17.56 23.90 -22.14
C LYS A 191 18.91 23.95 -21.42
N ARG A 192 19.30 22.86 -20.76
CA ARG A 192 20.67 22.67 -20.25
C ARG A 192 21.64 22.53 -21.42
N PRO A 193 22.69 23.37 -21.54
CA PRO A 193 23.89 22.98 -22.25
C PRO A 193 24.84 22.24 -21.28
N ASN A 194 25.50 21.23 -21.82
CA ASN A 194 26.60 20.53 -21.15
C ASN A 194 27.84 21.42 -20.99
N ALA A 195 28.60 21.07 -19.94
CA ALA A 195 30.06 21.14 -19.79
C ALA A 195 30.58 22.13 -18.75
N GLU A 196 31.16 21.53 -17.71
CA GLU A 196 32.41 21.92 -17.03
C GLU A 196 32.54 23.35 -16.53
N VAL A 197 32.20 23.57 -15.26
CA VAL A 197 33.00 24.36 -14.30
C VAL A 197 32.50 24.01 -12.89
N GLY A 198 33.41 23.71 -11.95
CA GLY A 198 33.16 24.00 -10.54
C GLY A 198 33.21 22.83 -9.57
N GLU A 199 34.31 22.09 -9.58
CA GLU A 199 34.72 21.09 -8.59
C GLU A 199 34.99 21.68 -7.18
N GLN A 200 34.34 22.79 -6.80
CA GLN A 200 34.66 23.59 -5.62
C GLN A 200 33.53 23.74 -4.59
N TRP A 201 32.30 23.26 -4.87
CA TRP A 201 31.18 23.38 -3.91
C TRP A 201 31.00 22.17 -2.99
N ARG A 202 31.73 21.06 -3.19
CA ARG A 202 31.56 19.81 -2.41
C ARG A 202 32.38 19.71 -1.12
N LYS A 203 33.05 20.78 -0.66
CA LYS A 203 33.89 20.73 0.55
C LYS A 203 33.41 21.54 1.77
N THR A 204 32.29 22.26 1.71
CA THR A 204 31.95 23.23 2.79
C THR A 204 30.77 22.87 3.68
N GLN A 205 30.17 21.67 3.56
CA GLN A 205 29.10 21.23 4.48
C GLN A 205 29.45 20.01 5.36
N ARG A 206 30.71 19.54 5.33
CA ARG A 206 31.16 18.39 6.14
C ARG A 206 32.08 18.78 7.31
N ILE A 207 32.23 20.06 7.60
CA ILE A 207 33.06 20.58 8.70
C ILE A 207 32.21 21.59 9.51
N SER A 208 31.32 21.08 10.36
CA SER A 208 30.74 21.81 11.52
C SER A 208 29.75 20.90 12.26
N ARG A 209 30.25 19.83 12.87
CA ARG A 209 29.62 19.11 14.01
C ARG A 209 30.54 17.98 14.48
N ALA A 210 31.70 18.37 14.99
CA ALA A 210 32.60 17.50 15.72
C ALA A 210 33.57 18.35 16.56
N SER A 211 33.09 18.89 17.68
CA SER A 211 33.90 19.18 18.85
C SER A 211 32.98 19.45 20.05
N ASP A 212 33.39 18.93 21.20
CA ASP A 212 32.92 19.21 22.56
C ASP A 212 31.70 18.40 23.04
N ALA A 213 31.73 17.64 24.14
CA ALA A 213 32.77 17.40 25.13
C ALA A 213 32.50 16.07 25.85
N THR A 214 33.57 15.31 26.07
CA THR A 214 33.73 14.28 27.09
C THR A 214 33.85 14.95 28.47
N SER A 215 32.88 14.76 29.37
CA SER A 215 32.95 14.86 30.85
C SER A 215 31.48 14.91 31.31
N SER A 216 30.94 14.09 32.21
CA SER A 216 31.51 13.56 33.44
C SER A 216 30.91 12.19 33.77
N ARG A 217 31.78 11.31 34.24
CA ARG A 217 31.50 10.03 34.89
C ARG A 217 31.15 10.33 36.34
N LEU A 218 29.89 10.15 36.71
CA LEU A 218 29.42 10.28 38.09
C LEU A 218 29.57 8.91 38.77
N GLU A 219 30.74 8.71 39.38
CA GLU A 219 30.89 7.84 40.55
C GLU A 219 30.50 8.69 41.76
N MET A 220 29.43 8.31 42.45
CA MET A 220 29.16 8.68 43.84
C MET A 220 28.58 7.44 44.53
N LEU A 221 29.50 6.61 45.02
CA LEU A 221 29.38 6.06 46.36
C LEU A 221 30.27 6.95 47.23
N ASP A 222 29.78 7.37 48.38
CA ASP A 222 30.43 7.03 49.66
C ASP A 222 29.62 7.57 50.83
N GLU A 223 29.82 6.89 51.96
CA GLU A 223 29.54 7.32 53.33
C GLU A 223 30.08 8.74 53.65
#